data_AF-A0AAF0JAF9-F1
#
_entry.id   AF-A0AAF0JAF9-F1
#
_cell.length_a   1.000
_cell.length_b   1.000
_cell.length_c   1.000
_cell.angle_alpha   90.00
_cell.angle_beta   90.00
_cell.angle_gamma   90.00
#
_symmetry.space_group_name_H-M   'P 1'
#
loop_
_entity.id
_entity.type
_entity.pdbx_description
1 polymer ?
#
loop_
_entity_poly.entity_id
_entity_poly.type
_entity_poly.pdbx_seq_one_letter_code
_entity_poly.pdbx_strand_id
1 'polypeptide(L)'
;MAPASRAASLRDYYGLQQEQQEHTEEKKEEKKETPSVGQMAATQPLDALLRQSLDLMEGIRELNADRQSLVYNHHQELVAASETVGKMRRGLDGLRPSREALQKQFASMETHRQTIAQHTPAAEEIDWQGAVAPLVSLPATLQQLRNSDKEDAARELYASYQTTLTAWADGGVEGARDLQRECEDVLQRT
;
A
#
# COMPACT_ATOMS: atom_id res chain seq x y z
N MET A 1 -8.02 38.12 3.85
CA MET A 1 -7.60 37.66 5.20
C MET A 1 -8.03 36.21 5.34
N ALA A 2 -7.09 35.26 5.29
CA ALA A 2 -7.39 33.83 5.37
C ALA A 2 -7.57 33.42 6.85
N PRO A 3 -8.54 32.57 7.21
CA PRO A 3 -8.74 32.14 8.59
C PRO A 3 -7.59 31.23 9.03
N ALA A 4 -7.02 31.54 10.21
CA ALA A 4 -6.01 30.69 10.84
C ALA A 4 -6.54 29.25 10.97
N SER A 5 -5.72 28.28 10.56
CA SER A 5 -6.06 26.86 10.58
C SER A 5 -6.51 26.43 11.99
N ARG A 6 -7.64 25.72 12.11
CA ARG A 6 -8.14 25.14 13.37
C ARG A 6 -7.07 24.33 14.11
N ALA A 7 -6.13 23.72 13.39
CA ALA A 7 -5.02 22.99 13.99
C ALA A 7 -4.04 23.89 14.76
N ALA A 8 -3.88 25.16 14.36
CA ALA A 8 -3.08 26.13 15.11
C ALA A 8 -3.80 26.56 16.40
N SER A 9 -5.10 26.87 16.30
CA SER A 9 -5.92 27.25 17.47
C SER A 9 -5.99 26.15 18.54
N LEU A 10 -6.01 24.87 18.14
CA LEU A 10 -5.97 23.75 19.08
C LEU A 10 -4.59 23.58 19.72
N ARG A 11 -3.50 23.87 18.99
CA ARG A 11 -2.14 23.81 19.55
C ARG A 11 -1.92 24.87 20.62
N ASP A 12 -2.44 26.07 20.40
CA ASP A 12 -2.37 27.18 21.35
C ASP A 12 -3.23 26.90 22.59
N TYR A 13 -4.42 26.29 22.41
CA TYR A 13 -5.32 25.93 23.52
C TYR A 13 -4.72 24.85 24.45
N TYR A 14 -3.97 23.90 23.91
CA TYR A 14 -3.33 22.84 24.68
C TYR A 14 -1.86 23.10 25.03
N GLY A 15 -1.33 24.30 24.72
CA GLY A 15 0.04 24.70 25.09
C GLY A 15 1.14 23.83 24.48
N LEU A 16 0.89 23.18 23.34
CA LEU A 16 1.79 22.18 22.73
C LEU A 16 2.91 22.80 21.87
N GLN A 17 3.23 24.07 22.08
CA GLN A 17 4.25 24.75 21.31
C GLN A 17 5.63 24.32 21.82
N GLN A 18 6.38 23.64 20.95
CA GLN A 18 7.65 22.98 21.18
C GLN A 18 8.58 23.69 22.18
N GLU A 19 8.93 22.94 23.22
CA GLU A 19 10.11 23.10 24.05
C GLU A 19 11.39 23.12 23.18
N GLN A 20 11.77 24.30 22.70
CA GLN A 20 13.17 24.61 22.42
C GLN A 20 13.50 25.95 23.10
N GLN A 21 13.89 25.79 24.38
CA GLN A 21 14.67 26.71 25.22
C GLN A 21 14.21 28.17 25.25
N GLU A 22 13.45 28.53 26.29
CA GLU A 22 13.77 29.64 27.20
C GLU A 22 12.74 29.68 28.34
N HIS A 23 13.23 29.96 29.55
CA HIS A 23 12.43 30.26 30.72
C HIS A 23 11.32 31.26 30.39
N THR A 24 10.06 30.91 30.60
CA THR A 24 9.01 31.92 30.81
C THR A 24 8.01 31.38 31.83
N GLU A 25 8.38 31.65 33.08
CA GLU A 25 7.48 32.05 34.16
C GLU A 25 6.14 31.32 34.19
N GLU A 26 6.10 30.20 34.91
CA GLU A 26 4.96 29.94 35.78
C GLU A 26 4.69 31.25 36.52
N LYS A 27 3.60 31.95 36.17
CA LYS A 27 2.95 32.85 37.12
C LYS A 27 2.53 31.98 38.30
N LYS A 28 3.49 31.74 39.22
CA LYS A 28 3.21 31.57 40.63
C LYS A 28 2.43 32.82 40.98
N GLU A 29 1.10 32.70 41.01
CA GLU A 29 0.31 33.64 41.78
C GLU A 29 0.92 33.63 43.18
N GLU A 30 1.62 34.71 43.49
CA GLU A 30 2.08 34.98 44.84
C GLU A 30 0.85 34.86 45.73
N LYS A 31 0.84 33.80 46.53
CA LYS A 31 -0.14 33.58 47.58
C LYS A 31 0.01 34.76 48.54
N LYS A 32 -0.75 35.84 48.31
CA LYS A 32 -0.85 36.97 49.25
C LYS A 32 -1.07 36.36 50.61
N GLU A 33 -0.12 36.58 51.52
CA GLU A 33 -0.21 36.09 52.88
C GLU A 33 -1.48 36.66 53.49
N THR A 34 -2.54 35.85 53.50
CA THR A 34 -3.76 36.21 54.20
C THR A 34 -3.39 36.33 55.68
N PRO A 35 -3.74 37.43 56.36
CA PRO A 35 -3.44 37.57 57.78
C PRO A 35 -3.93 36.33 58.54
N SER A 36 -3.10 35.83 59.46
CA SER A 36 -3.46 34.65 60.25
C SER A 36 -4.79 34.89 60.96
N VAL A 37 -5.64 33.85 61.07
CA VAL A 37 -6.99 33.94 61.67
C VAL A 37 -6.96 34.63 63.03
N GLY A 38 -5.91 34.41 63.83
CA GLY A 38 -5.71 35.08 65.12
C GLY A 38 -5.44 36.59 65.03
N GLN A 39 -4.74 37.06 63.99
CA GLN A 39 -4.52 38.49 63.74
C GLN A 39 -5.80 39.17 63.25
N MET A 40 -6.62 38.47 62.46
CA MET A 40 -7.92 38.96 61.99
C MET A 40 -8.93 39.10 63.13
N ALA A 41 -8.98 38.10 64.02
CA ALA A 41 -9.84 38.13 65.20
C ALA A 41 -9.46 39.23 66.19
N ALA A 42 -8.20 39.66 66.23
CA ALA A 42 -7.72 40.74 67.08
C ALA A 42 -7.95 42.15 66.49
N THR A 43 -8.08 42.28 65.17
CA THR A 43 -8.09 43.59 64.47
C THR A 43 -9.43 43.95 63.84
N GLN A 44 -10.28 42.97 63.50
CA GLN A 44 -11.55 43.21 62.83
C GLN A 44 -12.77 43.00 63.76
N PRO A 45 -13.84 43.78 63.56
CA PRO A 45 -15.11 43.54 64.26
C PRO A 45 -15.78 42.25 63.76
N LEU A 46 -16.63 41.66 64.62
CA LEU A 46 -17.27 40.36 64.38
C LEU A 46 -18.10 40.31 63.09
N ASP A 47 -18.76 41.41 62.73
CA ASP A 47 -19.61 41.49 61.53
C ASP A 47 -18.79 41.40 60.23
N ALA A 48 -17.63 42.05 60.19
CA ALA A 48 -16.68 41.97 59.07
C ALA A 48 -16.14 40.54 58.92
N LEU A 49 -15.82 39.88 60.02
CA LEU A 49 -15.30 38.51 60.04
C LEU A 49 -16.37 37.50 59.56
N LEU A 50 -17.63 37.69 59.95
CA LEU A 50 -18.75 36.87 59.47
C LEU A 50 -19.02 37.07 57.97
N ARG A 51 -18.99 38.32 57.47
CA ARG A 51 -19.13 38.58 56.03
C ARG A 51 -18.01 37.93 55.22
N GLN A 52 -16.77 38.10 55.66
CA GLN A 52 -15.63 37.46 55.00
C GLN A 52 -15.72 35.93 55.06
N SER A 53 -16.24 35.36 56.15
CA SER A 53 -16.48 33.91 56.23
C SER A 53 -17.56 33.45 55.24
N LEU A 54 -18.58 34.27 55.01
CA LEU A 54 -19.64 33.99 54.05
C LEU A 54 -19.12 34.06 52.61
N ASP A 55 -18.37 35.11 52.27
CA ASP A 55 -17.71 35.25 50.97
C ASP A 55 -16.74 34.09 50.69
N LEU A 56 -15.95 33.68 51.68
CA LEU A 56 -15.06 32.52 51.56
C LEU A 56 -15.86 31.22 51.38
N MET A 57 -16.99 31.04 52.08
CA MET A 57 -17.85 29.87 51.89
C MET A 57 -18.46 29.84 50.49
N GLU A 58 -18.86 30.99 49.94
CA GLU A 58 -19.34 31.10 48.56
C GLU A 58 -18.23 30.76 47.56
N GLY A 59 -17.04 31.35 47.72
CA GLY A 59 -15.88 31.04 46.89
C GLY A 59 -15.46 29.58 46.96
N ILE A 60 -15.50 28.93 48.14
CA ILE A 60 -15.23 27.50 48.27
C ILE A 60 -16.27 26.66 47.52
N ARG A 61 -17.55 27.07 47.56
CA ARG A 61 -18.62 26.37 46.84
C ARG A 61 -18.47 26.51 45.33
N GLU A 62 -18.18 27.71 44.85
CA GLU A 62 -17.92 27.99 43.43
C GLU A 62 -16.71 27.20 42.94
N LEU A 63 -15.58 27.26 43.64
CA LEU A 63 -14.38 26.50 43.30
C LEU A 63 -14.64 24.98 43.29
N ASN A 64 -15.45 24.48 44.24
CA ASN A 64 -15.81 23.07 44.23
C ASN A 64 -16.73 22.71 43.05
N ALA A 65 -17.65 23.60 42.64
CA ALA A 65 -18.48 23.40 41.47
C ALA A 65 -17.63 23.38 40.18
N ASP A 66 -16.68 24.31 40.05
CA ASP A 66 -15.74 24.36 38.94
C ASP A 66 -14.86 23.12 38.88
N ARG A 67 -14.31 22.69 40.02
CA ARG A 67 -13.51 21.46 40.10
C ARG A 67 -14.33 20.23 39.70
N GLN A 68 -15.58 20.13 40.17
CA GLN A 68 -16.46 19.03 39.78
C GLN A 68 -16.72 19.08 38.27
N SER A 69 -17.08 20.23 37.73
CA SER A 69 -17.31 20.44 36.29
C SER A 69 -16.09 20.03 35.46
N LEU A 70 -14.89 20.46 35.86
CA LEU A 70 -13.64 20.12 35.20
C LEU A 70 -13.35 18.61 35.23
N VAL A 71 -13.50 17.98 36.39
CA VAL A 71 -13.29 16.53 36.54
C VAL A 71 -14.28 15.75 35.67
N TYR A 72 -15.56 16.15 35.67
CA TYR A 72 -16.56 15.50 34.83
C TYR A 72 -16.26 15.67 33.35
N ASN A 73 -15.93 16.89 32.90
CA ASN A 73 -15.62 17.14 31.50
C ASN A 73 -14.40 16.32 31.04
N HIS A 74 -13.30 16.41 31.77
CA HIS A 74 -12.09 15.64 31.42
C HIS A 74 -12.30 14.13 31.53
N HIS A 75 -13.06 13.64 32.51
CA HIS A 75 -13.33 12.22 32.60
C HIS A 75 -14.14 11.73 31.39
N GLN A 76 -15.17 12.48 30.98
CA GLN A 76 -15.97 12.15 29.80
C GLN A 76 -15.13 12.21 28.51
N GLU A 77 -14.28 13.22 28.36
CA GLU A 77 -13.34 13.31 27.24
C GLU A 77 -12.36 12.13 27.20
N LEU A 78 -11.78 11.74 28.33
CA LEU A 78 -10.87 10.59 28.43
C LEU A 78 -11.59 9.28 28.08
N VAL A 79 -12.83 9.10 28.55
CA VAL A 79 -13.66 7.93 28.21
C VAL A 79 -13.94 7.91 26.70
N ALA A 80 -14.36 9.03 26.10
CA ALA A 80 -14.62 9.12 24.67
C ALA A 80 -13.36 8.87 23.82
N ALA A 81 -12.21 9.39 24.24
CA ALA A 81 -10.92 9.12 23.62
C ALA A 81 -10.55 7.63 23.72
N SER A 82 -10.72 7.03 24.89
CA SER A 82 -10.46 5.60 25.12
C SER A 82 -11.36 4.72 24.25
N GLU A 83 -12.65 5.04 24.12
CA GLU A 83 -13.55 4.34 23.20
C GLU A 83 -13.11 4.45 21.74
N THR A 84 -12.64 5.62 21.33
CA THR A 84 -12.14 5.85 19.98
C THR A 84 -10.88 5.02 19.71
N VAL A 85 -9.92 5.01 20.63
CA VAL A 85 -8.74 4.14 20.57
C VAL A 85 -9.16 2.66 20.52
N GLY A 86 -10.16 2.26 21.31
CA GLY A 86 -10.72 0.91 21.29
C GLY A 86 -11.37 0.54 19.94
N LYS A 87 -12.07 1.47 19.29
CA LYS A 87 -12.61 1.29 17.92
C LYS A 87 -11.48 1.15 16.91
N MET A 88 -10.46 2.01 16.98
CA MET A 88 -9.29 1.94 16.10
C MET A 88 -8.53 0.63 16.26
N ARG A 89 -8.31 0.17 17.49
CA ARG A 89 -7.64 -1.10 17.78
C ARG A 89 -8.39 -2.29 17.19
N ARG A 90 -9.72 -2.35 17.40
CA ARG A 90 -10.56 -3.41 16.78
C ARG A 90 -10.51 -3.35 15.25
N GLY A 91 -10.49 -2.16 14.67
CA GLY A 91 -10.29 -1.97 13.24
C GLY A 91 -8.96 -2.57 12.76
N LEU A 92 -7.85 -2.23 13.43
CA LEU A 92 -6.52 -2.78 13.13
C LEU A 92 -6.45 -4.30 13.29
N ASP A 93 -7.05 -4.84 14.36
CA ASP A 93 -7.12 -6.29 14.57
C ASP A 93 -7.94 -6.97 13.46
N GLY A 94 -8.99 -6.32 12.95
CA GLY A 94 -9.76 -6.78 11.79
C GLY A 94 -8.97 -6.77 10.47
N LEU A 95 -7.96 -5.91 10.32
CA LEU A 95 -7.07 -5.89 9.15
C LEU A 95 -5.91 -6.91 9.24
N ARG A 96 -5.64 -7.45 10.42
CA ARG A 96 -4.61 -8.47 10.63
C ARG A 96 -4.76 -9.70 9.72
N PRO A 97 -5.94 -10.32 9.53
CA PRO A 97 -6.08 -11.48 8.65
C PRO A 97 -5.79 -11.15 7.17
N SER A 98 -6.11 -9.95 6.69
CA SER A 98 -5.80 -9.58 5.30
C SER A 98 -4.30 -9.39 5.09
N ARG A 99 -3.60 -8.83 6.09
CA ARG A 99 -2.13 -8.76 6.09
C ARG A 99 -1.50 -10.15 6.08
N GLU A 100 -1.99 -11.06 6.92
CA GLU A 100 -1.49 -12.44 6.96
C GLU A 100 -1.79 -13.20 5.66
N ALA A 101 -2.96 -12.97 5.05
CA ALA A 101 -3.30 -13.52 3.74
C ALA A 101 -2.36 -13.01 2.64
N LEU A 102 -2.10 -11.70 2.58
CA LEU A 102 -1.13 -11.12 1.64
C LEU A 102 0.27 -11.69 1.86
N GLN A 103 0.72 -11.83 3.10
CA GLN A 103 2.03 -12.42 3.41
C GLN A 103 2.14 -13.86 2.89
N LYS A 104 1.09 -14.67 3.04
CA LYS A 104 1.03 -16.03 2.48
C LYS A 104 1.05 -16.02 0.95
N GLN A 105 0.33 -15.11 0.32
CA GLN A 105 0.32 -14.96 -1.14
C GLN A 105 1.71 -14.59 -1.68
N PHE A 106 2.41 -13.64 -1.06
CA PHE A 106 3.78 -13.30 -1.43
C PHE A 106 4.74 -14.47 -1.26
N ALA A 107 4.63 -15.23 -0.16
CA ALA A 107 5.43 -16.43 0.04
C ALA A 107 5.15 -17.49 -1.05
N SER A 108 3.87 -17.70 -1.39
CA SER A 108 3.47 -18.60 -2.47
C SER A 108 4.01 -18.14 -3.83
N MET A 109 3.98 -16.84 -4.11
CA MET A 109 4.51 -16.27 -5.35
C MET A 109 6.02 -16.46 -5.45
N GLU A 110 6.76 -16.29 -4.36
CA GLU A 110 8.20 -16.55 -4.34
C GLU A 110 8.52 -18.04 -4.55
N THR A 111 7.76 -18.95 -3.93
CA THR A 111 7.92 -20.38 -4.21
C THR A 111 7.61 -20.70 -5.67
N HIS A 112 6.55 -20.11 -6.24
CA HIS A 112 6.19 -20.34 -7.63
C HIS A 112 7.28 -19.80 -8.57
N ARG A 113 7.83 -18.62 -8.27
CA ARG A 113 8.97 -18.03 -8.98
C ARG A 113 10.19 -18.94 -8.95
N GLN A 114 10.51 -19.52 -7.80
CA GLN A 114 11.62 -20.47 -7.68
C GLN A 114 11.35 -21.75 -8.49
N THR A 115 10.12 -22.28 -8.46
CA THR A 115 9.77 -23.44 -9.29
C THR A 115 9.89 -23.12 -10.78
N ILE A 116 9.43 -21.94 -11.23
CA ILE A 116 9.59 -21.50 -12.61
C ILE A 116 11.07 -21.37 -12.93
N ALA A 117 11.87 -20.71 -12.09
CA ALA A 117 13.31 -20.56 -12.32
C ALA A 117 14.05 -21.91 -12.42
N GLN A 118 13.60 -22.93 -11.70
CA GLN A 118 14.16 -24.28 -11.77
C GLN A 118 13.70 -25.08 -13.00
N HIS A 119 12.47 -24.83 -13.48
CA HIS A 119 11.89 -25.52 -14.65
C HIS A 119 12.04 -24.74 -15.96
N THR A 120 12.53 -23.50 -15.90
CA THR A 120 12.99 -22.79 -17.09
C THR A 120 14.36 -23.40 -17.38
N PRO A 121 14.50 -24.27 -18.40
CA PRO A 121 15.83 -24.69 -18.80
C PRO A 121 16.64 -23.41 -19.03
N ALA A 122 17.86 -23.34 -18.48
CA ALA A 122 18.80 -22.26 -18.81
C ALA A 122 18.77 -22.15 -20.33
N ALA A 123 18.32 -21.01 -20.85
CA ALA A 123 17.92 -20.86 -22.25
C ALA A 123 18.95 -21.51 -23.18
N GLU A 124 18.71 -22.77 -23.55
CA GLU A 124 19.41 -23.38 -24.67
C GLU A 124 18.91 -22.56 -25.85
N GLU A 125 19.83 -21.83 -26.49
CA GLU A 125 19.53 -21.09 -27.71
C GLU A 125 18.93 -22.09 -28.69
N ILE A 126 17.61 -22.10 -28.79
CA ILE A 126 16.89 -22.91 -29.78
C ILE A 126 17.40 -22.41 -31.13
N ASP A 127 18.17 -23.24 -31.84
CA ASP A 127 18.65 -22.95 -33.18
C ASP A 127 17.48 -23.00 -34.18
N TRP A 128 16.66 -21.95 -34.13
CA TRP A 128 15.54 -21.77 -35.04
C TRP A 128 16.03 -21.56 -36.48
N GLN A 129 17.26 -21.07 -36.68
CA GLN A 129 17.81 -20.86 -38.01
C GLN A 129 18.11 -22.19 -38.70
N GLY A 130 18.76 -23.12 -38.00
CA GLY A 130 19.00 -24.47 -38.50
C GLY A 130 17.71 -25.23 -38.82
N ALA A 131 16.66 -25.01 -38.03
CA ALA A 131 15.35 -25.63 -38.26
C ALA A 131 14.58 -25.03 -39.46
N VAL A 132 14.73 -23.72 -39.73
CA VAL A 132 13.97 -22.99 -40.78
C VAL A 132 14.67 -23.04 -42.15
N ALA A 133 16.00 -23.03 -42.18
CA ALA A 133 16.81 -23.02 -43.41
C ALA A 133 16.44 -24.11 -44.46
N PRO A 134 16.22 -25.40 -44.10
CA PRO A 134 15.84 -26.41 -45.07
C PRO A 134 14.42 -26.20 -45.64
N LEU A 135 13.52 -25.58 -44.88
CA LEU A 135 12.14 -25.31 -45.33
C LEU A 135 12.10 -24.19 -46.37
N VAL A 136 12.88 -23.13 -46.17
CA VAL A 136 12.93 -21.98 -47.09
C VAL A 136 13.61 -22.33 -48.41
N SER A 137 14.56 -23.26 -48.39
CA SER A 137 15.25 -23.75 -49.59
C SER A 137 14.51 -24.89 -50.31
N LEU A 138 13.39 -25.37 -49.74
CA LEU A 138 12.62 -26.49 -50.27
C LEU A 138 12.10 -26.27 -51.71
N PRO A 139 11.50 -25.11 -52.07
CA PRO A 139 11.04 -24.88 -53.45
C PRO A 139 12.18 -24.96 -54.49
N ALA A 140 13.36 -24.44 -54.15
CA ALA A 140 14.53 -24.45 -55.03
C ALA A 140 15.12 -25.86 -55.21
N THR A 141 15.17 -26.64 -54.12
CA THR A 141 15.64 -28.03 -54.19
C THR A 141 14.67 -28.92 -54.98
N LEU A 142 13.35 -28.72 -54.86
CA LEU A 142 12.35 -29.40 -55.69
C LEU A 142 12.51 -29.06 -57.18
N GLN A 143 12.75 -27.78 -57.52
CA GLN A 143 13.00 -27.38 -58.90
C GLN A 143 14.27 -28.03 -59.47
N GLN A 144 15.34 -28.15 -58.67
CA GLN A 144 16.58 -28.80 -59.09
C GLN A 144 16.42 -30.32 -59.28
N LEU A 145 15.66 -30.99 -58.41
CA LEU A 145 15.37 -32.42 -58.54
C LEU A 145 14.51 -32.73 -59.76
N ARG A 146 13.56 -31.84 -60.08
CA ARG A 146 12.78 -31.91 -61.31
C ARG A 146 13.65 -31.72 -62.56
N ASN A 147 14.54 -30.72 -62.56
CA ASN A 147 15.48 -30.50 -63.68
C ASN A 147 16.48 -31.64 -63.89
N SER A 148 16.60 -32.57 -62.94
CA SER A 148 17.46 -33.76 -63.01
C SER A 148 16.69 -35.07 -63.23
N ASP A 149 15.42 -34.99 -63.67
CA ASP A 149 14.52 -36.12 -63.96
C ASP A 149 14.26 -37.06 -62.76
N LYS A 150 14.42 -36.57 -61.53
CA LYS A 150 14.20 -37.34 -60.28
C LYS A 150 12.91 -36.91 -59.58
N GLU A 151 11.78 -37.11 -60.25
CA GLU A 151 10.47 -36.70 -59.75
C GLU A 151 10.03 -37.46 -58.49
N ASP A 152 10.31 -38.76 -58.40
CA ASP A 152 9.93 -39.59 -57.26
C ASP A 152 10.64 -39.14 -55.97
N ALA A 153 11.94 -38.81 -56.07
CA ALA A 153 12.71 -38.29 -54.95
C ALA A 153 12.23 -36.91 -54.48
N ALA A 154 11.72 -36.07 -55.39
CA ALA A 154 11.16 -34.76 -55.06
C ALA A 154 9.85 -34.89 -54.26
N ARG A 155 8.99 -35.86 -54.62
CA ARG A 155 7.73 -36.13 -53.91
C ARG A 155 7.96 -36.68 -52.50
N GLU A 156 8.92 -37.58 -52.32
CA GLU A 156 9.29 -38.12 -51.01
C GLU A 156 9.82 -37.03 -50.07
N LEU A 157 10.67 -36.12 -50.58
CA LEU A 157 11.17 -35.00 -49.80
C LEU A 157 10.06 -34.03 -49.39
N TYR A 158 9.16 -33.67 -50.30
CA TYR A 158 8.00 -32.82 -49.98
C TYR A 158 7.10 -33.48 -48.92
N ALA A 159 6.83 -34.79 -49.04
CA ALA A 159 6.02 -35.52 -48.08
C ALA A 159 6.59 -35.47 -46.65
N SER A 160 7.91 -35.46 -46.49
CA SER A 160 8.53 -35.38 -45.17
C SER A 160 8.35 -34.03 -44.48
N TYR A 161 8.27 -32.93 -45.25
CA TYR A 161 8.07 -31.57 -44.74
C TYR A 161 6.62 -31.06 -44.82
N GLN A 162 5.71 -31.83 -45.41
CA GLN A 162 4.30 -31.44 -45.54
C GLN A 162 3.62 -31.26 -44.17
N THR A 163 3.92 -32.13 -43.21
CA THR A 163 3.33 -32.07 -41.87
C THR A 163 3.80 -30.85 -41.09
N THR A 164 5.03 -30.39 -41.29
CA THR A 164 5.54 -29.18 -40.63
C THR A 164 4.99 -27.92 -41.29
N LEU A 165 4.89 -27.89 -42.62
CA LEU A 165 4.30 -26.77 -43.37
C LEU A 165 2.81 -26.58 -43.04
N THR A 166 2.05 -27.66 -42.93
CA THR A 166 0.63 -27.60 -42.52
C THR A 166 0.47 -27.11 -41.09
N ALA A 167 1.28 -27.61 -40.15
CA ALA A 167 1.29 -27.09 -38.78
C ALA A 167 1.65 -25.59 -38.71
N TRP A 168 2.53 -25.09 -39.58
CA TRP A 168 2.88 -23.66 -39.64
C TRP A 168 1.77 -22.82 -40.30
N ALA A 169 1.10 -23.36 -41.32
CA ALA A 169 -0.04 -22.73 -41.97
C ALA A 169 -1.27 -22.62 -41.05
N ASP A 170 -1.45 -23.59 -40.15
CA ASP A 170 -2.48 -23.60 -39.09
C ASP A 170 -2.07 -22.69 -37.92
N GLY A 171 -0.78 -22.65 -37.61
CA GLY A 171 -0.18 -21.74 -36.63
C GLY A 171 -0.12 -20.28 -37.07
N GLY A 172 -0.50 -19.96 -38.31
CA GLY A 172 -0.58 -18.59 -38.82
C GLY A 172 0.78 -17.95 -39.11
N VAL A 173 1.82 -18.73 -39.36
CA VAL A 173 3.15 -18.21 -39.73
C VAL A 173 3.07 -17.54 -41.10
N GLU A 174 3.49 -16.27 -41.17
CA GLU A 174 3.49 -15.50 -42.42
C GLU A 174 4.36 -16.18 -43.49
N GLY A 175 3.83 -16.28 -44.71
CA GLY A 175 4.54 -16.90 -45.85
C GLY A 175 4.53 -18.43 -45.88
N ALA A 176 4.11 -19.14 -44.82
CA ALA A 176 4.08 -20.62 -44.82
C ALA A 176 3.09 -21.19 -45.85
N ARG A 177 1.94 -20.54 -46.04
CA ARG A 177 0.94 -20.93 -47.04
C ARG A 177 1.42 -20.66 -48.47
N ASP A 178 2.16 -19.58 -48.66
CA ASP A 178 2.70 -19.22 -49.98
C ASP A 178 3.82 -20.18 -50.37
N LEU A 179 4.70 -20.54 -49.43
CA LEU A 179 5.72 -21.58 -49.62
C LEU A 179 5.09 -22.95 -49.94
N GLN A 180 4.01 -23.33 -49.26
CA GLN A 180 3.31 -24.57 -49.56
C GLN A 180 2.76 -24.56 -51.00
N ARG A 181 2.12 -23.47 -51.42
CA ARG A 181 1.60 -23.31 -52.78
C ARG A 181 2.71 -23.37 -53.83
N GLU A 182 3.83 -22.70 -53.60
CA GLU A 182 4.98 -22.74 -54.51
C GLU A 182 5.55 -24.16 -54.68
N CYS A 183 5.57 -24.96 -53.60
CA CYS A 183 6.00 -26.35 -53.67
C CYS A 183 5.01 -27.23 -54.45
N GLU A 184 3.71 -27.02 -54.24
CA GLU A 184 2.65 -27.72 -54.99
C GLU A 184 2.66 -27.35 -56.48
N ASP A 185 2.85 -26.07 -56.82
CA ASP A 185 2.96 -25.60 -58.20
C ASP A 185 4.18 -26.19 -58.92
N VAL A 186 5.31 -26.33 -58.23
CA VAL A 186 6.51 -26.98 -58.79
C VAL A 186 6.27 -28.47 -59.10
N LEU A 187 5.46 -29.15 -58.29
CA LEU A 187 5.10 -30.56 -58.47
C LEU A 187 3.96 -30.79 -59.50
N GLN A 188 3.06 -29.81 -59.69
CA GLN A 188 1.91 -29.90 -60.60
C GLN A 188 2.17 -29.40 -62.01
N ARG A 189 3.22 -28.60 -62.24
CA ARG A 189 3.57 -28.08 -63.56
C ARG A 189 4.18 -29.18 -64.44
N THR A 190 3.29 -29.96 -65.07
CA THR A 190 3.54 -30.94 -66.13
C THR A 190 3.50 -30.31 -67.52
#